data_AF-S0GSG7-F1
#
_entry.id   AF-S0GSG7-F1
#
_cell.length_a   1.000
_cell.length_b   1.000
_cell.length_c   1.000
_cell.angle_alpha   90.00
_cell.angle_beta   90.00
_cell.angle_gamma   90.00
#
_symmetry.space_group_name_H-M   'P 1'
#
loop_
_entity.id
_entity.type
_entity.pdbx_description
1 polymer ?
#
loop_
_entity_poly.entity_id
_entity_poly.type
_entity_poly.pdbx_seq_one_letter_code
_entity_poly.pdbx_strand_id
1 'polypeptide(L)'
;MYLYGASGHAKVIIDILKANHIEIEGLVDDNPNINELLGYPVFHGREDISPLIISIGDNKIRQMIAHKLNVEFGTAIHPSAMISPYAIVREGSVIMQGAVVQSCACIGKHCIVNTGVSVDHECVIGDYVHISPHSTLCGNVHVGEGCWIGAGTTVLPGVKVGKWSVIGAGSVVAKDIPDGVLAVGNRCKTIKTLNIEVLTSVNGGGGGVNYLLKPLLAARTALERHDLRGNINILITSAGKRVTLTKLFQETLRRFYPEAKVFTTDMNPEMTPAGIVSDGCIAVPRVTDPGYIKMLLTICKEKGIRIIVPTIDTELLVLAENKKLLWENGVEPMVSELPFIQACRDKRNTGTFLNSHDIRVPAPVDKYHPTFPLFAKPYDGSLSKDLYVVRCKEELSPEILNHPKLIFMEYIDKQEYKEFTVDMYYGRDNRVKAIVPRERIEIRAGEINKGFTRKNYLVQFLKERLDYLPGVVGCICIQLFYRKSDDDVVGIEINPRFGGGYPLSYYAGANFPEYVVREYMLDETLTYMDTWADNTLMLRYDNEVIVYEK
;
A
#
# COMPACT_ATOMS: atom_id res chain seq x y z
N MET A 1 44.46 6.39 4.78
CA MET A 1 43.28 5.65 4.26
C MET A 1 42.05 6.54 4.36
N TYR A 2 41.18 6.52 3.35
CA TYR A 2 39.95 7.30 3.34
C TYR A 2 38.70 6.42 3.29
N LEU A 3 37.55 6.96 3.72
CA LEU A 3 36.26 6.27 3.64
C LEU A 3 35.25 7.07 2.83
N TYR A 4 34.56 6.43 1.88
CA TYR A 4 33.48 7.05 1.11
C TYR A 4 32.11 6.68 1.70
N GLY A 5 31.48 7.66 2.34
CA GLY A 5 30.24 7.59 3.10
C GLY A 5 30.49 7.83 4.59
N ALA A 6 29.81 8.80 5.19
CA ALA A 6 30.00 9.23 6.58
C ALA A 6 28.77 8.91 7.47
N SER A 7 28.34 7.65 7.46
CA SER A 7 27.15 7.18 8.20
C SER A 7 27.45 5.99 9.13
N GLY A 8 26.42 5.22 9.52
CA GLY A 8 26.54 4.13 10.49
C GLY A 8 27.56 3.05 10.12
N HIS A 9 27.66 2.66 8.85
CA HIS A 9 28.63 1.64 8.41
C HIS A 9 30.08 2.12 8.50
N ALA A 10 30.32 3.40 8.25
CA ALA A 10 31.63 4.02 8.37
C ALA A 10 32.17 3.99 9.80
N LYS A 11 31.29 4.14 10.81
CA LYS A 11 31.68 4.01 12.22
C LYS A 11 32.34 2.66 12.52
N VAL A 12 31.81 1.58 11.95
CA VAL A 12 32.35 0.23 12.15
C VAL A 12 33.67 0.05 11.43
N ILE A 13 33.82 0.59 10.21
CA ILE A 13 35.09 0.53 9.49
C ILE A 13 36.17 1.37 10.19
N ILE A 14 35.81 2.51 10.78
CA ILE A 14 36.71 3.31 11.63
C ILE A 14 37.26 2.45 12.77
N ASP A 15 36.41 1.67 13.45
CA ASP A 15 36.86 0.76 14.51
C ASP A 15 37.82 -0.31 13.98
N ILE A 16 37.57 -0.86 12.78
CA ILE A 16 38.46 -1.83 12.14
C ILE A 16 39.82 -1.22 11.83
N LEU A 17 39.85 -0.05 11.21
CA LEU A 17 41.10 0.63 10.85
C LEU A 17 41.89 1.02 12.09
N LYS A 18 41.22 1.54 13.13
CA LYS A 18 41.84 1.84 14.43
C LYS A 18 42.44 0.59 15.09
N ALA A 19 41.71 -0.53 15.09
CA ALA A 19 42.20 -1.78 15.66
C ALA A 19 43.43 -2.35 14.93
N ASN A 20 43.60 -2.00 13.66
CA ASN A 20 44.78 -2.35 12.85
C ASN A 20 45.88 -1.27 12.88
N HIS A 21 45.71 -0.20 13.65
CA HIS A 21 46.62 0.95 13.66
C HIS A 21 46.79 1.60 12.28
N ILE A 22 45.76 1.56 11.44
CA ILE A 22 45.74 2.21 10.13
C ILE A 22 45.21 3.64 10.29
N GLU A 23 45.98 4.61 9.82
CA GLU A 23 45.62 6.02 9.88
C GLU A 23 44.47 6.36 8.91
N ILE A 24 43.48 7.07 9.43
CA ILE A 24 42.30 7.54 8.70
C ILE A 24 42.47 9.04 8.46
N GLU A 25 42.66 9.42 7.21
CA GLU A 25 42.93 10.82 6.82
C GLU A 25 41.65 11.65 6.75
N GLY A 26 40.52 10.99 6.50
CA GLY A 26 39.19 11.60 6.55
C GLY A 26 38.16 10.77 5.79
N LEU A 27 36.95 11.31 5.71
CA LEU A 27 35.82 10.71 5.03
C LEU A 27 35.38 11.59 3.86
N VAL A 28 34.65 11.01 2.91
CA VAL A 28 33.99 11.72 1.82
C VAL A 28 32.50 11.44 1.89
N ASP A 29 31.63 12.44 1.85
CA ASP A 29 30.18 12.25 1.76
C ASP A 29 29.54 13.34 0.89
N ASP A 30 28.55 12.95 0.09
CA ASP A 30 27.83 13.88 -0.79
C ASP A 30 26.82 14.76 -0.03
N ASN A 31 26.49 14.42 1.22
CA ASN A 31 25.61 15.22 2.06
C ASN A 31 26.36 16.43 2.66
N PRO A 32 26.07 17.66 2.22
CA PRO A 32 26.81 18.85 2.65
C PRO A 32 26.57 19.23 4.13
N ASN A 33 25.65 18.54 4.81
CA ASN A 33 25.35 18.80 6.22
C ASN A 33 26.22 17.97 7.18
N ILE A 34 27.03 17.05 6.67
CA ILE A 34 27.88 16.17 7.50
C ILE A 34 29.33 16.63 7.35
N ASN A 35 29.84 17.37 8.33
CA ASN A 35 31.21 17.91 8.27
C ASN A 35 32.24 17.08 9.07
N GLU A 36 31.77 16.19 9.94
CA GLU A 36 32.63 15.36 10.80
C GLU A 36 31.93 14.04 11.16
N LEU A 37 32.71 12.97 11.33
CA LEU A 37 32.26 11.71 11.91
C LEU A 37 33.31 11.13 12.87
N LEU A 38 32.96 10.96 14.15
CA LEU A 38 33.84 10.38 15.19
C LEU A 38 35.23 11.06 15.30
N GLY A 39 35.29 12.38 15.15
CA GLY A 39 36.55 13.14 15.20
C GLY A 39 37.29 13.24 13.87
N TYR A 40 36.78 12.65 12.79
CA TYR A 40 37.40 12.71 11.46
C TYR A 40 36.68 13.70 10.56
N PRO A 41 37.41 14.54 9.81
CA PRO A 41 36.81 15.50 8.89
C PRO A 41 36.11 14.78 7.74
N VAL A 42 34.99 15.35 7.29
CA VAL A 42 34.26 14.88 6.11
C VAL A 42 34.43 15.91 4.99
N PHE A 43 35.00 15.46 3.88
CA PHE A 43 35.19 16.23 2.66
C PHE A 43 34.01 16.05 1.72
N HIS A 44 33.73 17.05 0.90
CA HIS A 44 32.63 17.03 -0.07
C HIS A 44 33.17 17.16 -1.50
N GLY A 45 32.60 16.40 -2.44
CA GLY A 45 32.91 16.49 -3.87
C GLY A 45 34.35 16.10 -4.25
N ARG A 46 35.02 15.29 -3.43
CA ARG A 46 36.37 14.78 -3.72
C ARG A 46 36.30 13.37 -4.30
N GLU A 47 36.92 13.17 -5.46
CA GLU A 47 36.93 11.88 -6.18
C GLU A 47 38.36 11.35 -6.42
N ASP A 48 39.38 12.17 -6.13
CA ASP A 48 40.81 11.95 -6.36
C ASP A 48 41.54 11.34 -5.15
N ILE A 49 40.80 10.71 -4.25
CA ILE A 49 41.29 10.30 -2.93
C ILE A 49 41.55 8.78 -2.91
N SER A 50 42.76 8.39 -2.51
CA SER A 50 43.24 7.00 -2.54
C SER A 50 44.29 6.76 -1.45
N PRO A 51 44.38 5.56 -0.84
CA PRO A 51 43.47 4.43 -0.97
C PRO A 51 42.14 4.68 -0.23
N LEU A 52 41.07 4.09 -0.76
CA LEU A 52 39.68 4.37 -0.35
C LEU A 52 38.90 3.09 -0.04
N ILE A 53 38.03 3.13 0.97
CA ILE A 53 37.02 2.08 1.21
C ILE A 53 35.63 2.70 1.12
N ILE A 54 34.73 2.08 0.36
CA ILE A 54 33.35 2.56 0.27
C ILE A 54 32.56 2.08 1.50
N SER A 55 32.36 2.97 2.46
CA SER A 55 31.68 2.77 3.73
C SER A 55 30.16 2.95 3.63
N ILE A 56 29.55 2.44 2.55
CA ILE A 56 28.11 2.46 2.30
C ILE A 56 27.55 1.03 2.32
N GLY A 57 26.59 0.80 3.22
CA GLY A 57 25.98 -0.51 3.42
C GLY A 57 25.05 -0.97 2.29
N ASP A 58 24.51 -0.04 1.50
CA ASP A 58 23.65 -0.36 0.35
C ASP A 58 24.49 -0.90 -0.82
N ASN A 59 24.17 -2.12 -1.26
CA ASN A 59 24.95 -2.85 -2.27
C ASN A 59 25.03 -2.11 -3.60
N LYS A 60 23.94 -1.47 -4.02
CA LYS A 60 23.87 -0.79 -5.32
C LYS A 60 24.58 0.53 -5.30
N ILE A 61 24.34 1.33 -4.27
CA ILE A 61 25.02 2.63 -4.13
C ILE A 61 26.54 2.36 -4.07
N ARG A 62 26.96 1.34 -3.32
CA ARG A 62 28.34 0.89 -3.27
C ARG A 62 28.88 0.48 -4.66
N GLN A 63 28.11 -0.30 -5.43
CA GLN A 63 28.48 -0.66 -6.80
C GLN A 63 28.58 0.56 -7.73
N MET A 64 27.60 1.46 -7.68
CA MET A 64 27.59 2.67 -8.50
C MET A 64 28.80 3.57 -8.22
N ILE A 65 29.14 3.74 -6.94
CA ILE A 65 30.30 4.55 -6.55
C ILE A 65 31.60 3.86 -6.96
N ALA A 66 31.71 2.54 -6.74
CA ALA A 66 32.88 1.77 -7.16
C ALA A 66 33.16 1.89 -8.67
N HIS A 67 32.13 1.88 -9.50
CA HIS A 67 32.28 2.06 -10.95
C HIS A 67 32.61 3.49 -11.38
N LYS A 68 32.25 4.50 -10.57
CA LYS A 68 32.51 5.91 -10.88
C LYS A 68 33.92 6.33 -10.50
N LEU A 69 34.45 5.79 -9.41
CA LEU A 69 35.75 6.17 -8.88
C LEU A 69 36.86 5.38 -9.56
N ASN A 70 37.90 6.09 -10.01
CA ASN A 70 39.12 5.49 -10.54
C ASN A 70 40.25 5.64 -9.52
N VAL A 71 40.15 4.89 -8.42
CA VAL A 71 41.07 4.95 -7.27
C VAL A 71 41.46 3.55 -6.81
N GLU A 72 42.50 3.44 -6.00
CA GLU A 72 42.87 2.17 -5.36
C GLU A 72 41.91 1.86 -4.20
N PHE A 73 41.23 0.73 -4.27
CA PHE A 73 40.33 0.31 -3.20
C PHE A 73 41.05 -0.52 -2.13
N GLY A 74 41.03 -0.03 -0.90
CA GLY A 74 41.55 -0.75 0.26
C GLY A 74 40.63 -1.89 0.71
N THR A 75 41.16 -2.74 1.59
CA THR A 75 40.37 -3.72 2.37
C THR A 75 40.46 -3.39 3.84
N ALA A 76 39.41 -3.67 4.61
CA ALA A 76 39.42 -3.54 6.07
C ALA A 76 39.04 -4.87 6.72
N ILE A 77 39.97 -5.48 7.45
CA ILE A 77 39.78 -6.77 8.11
C ILE A 77 40.03 -6.57 9.60
N HIS A 78 39.04 -6.84 10.45
CA HIS A 78 39.24 -6.70 11.89
C HIS A 78 40.25 -7.73 12.42
N PRO A 79 41.14 -7.39 13.38
CA PRO A 79 42.13 -8.34 13.91
C PRO A 79 41.53 -9.58 14.60
N SER A 80 40.27 -9.50 15.04
CA SER A 80 39.54 -10.64 15.62
C SER A 80 38.84 -11.52 14.59
N ALA A 81 38.87 -11.17 13.30
CA ALA A 81 38.39 -12.03 12.24
C ALA A 81 39.38 -13.19 12.02
N MET A 82 38.86 -14.42 11.91
CA MET A 82 39.67 -15.61 11.65
C MET A 82 39.57 -15.94 10.17
N ILE A 83 40.62 -15.63 9.41
CA ILE A 83 40.66 -15.86 7.96
C ILE A 83 41.71 -16.93 7.66
N SER A 84 41.31 -17.98 6.95
CA SER A 84 42.22 -19.01 6.48
C SER A 84 43.27 -18.41 5.53
N PRO A 85 44.55 -18.82 5.61
CA PRO A 85 45.58 -18.38 4.66
C PRO A 85 45.30 -18.83 3.21
N TYR A 86 44.38 -19.78 3.02
CA TYR A 86 43.92 -20.25 1.71
C TYR A 86 42.65 -19.55 1.22
N ALA A 87 42.09 -18.62 2.01
CA ALA A 87 40.95 -17.82 1.58
C ALA A 87 41.42 -16.62 0.74
N ILE A 88 40.56 -16.16 -0.16
CA ILE A 88 40.81 -14.98 -1.00
C ILE A 88 39.81 -13.90 -0.60
N VAL A 89 40.29 -12.70 -0.31
CA VAL A 89 39.46 -11.50 -0.09
C VAL A 89 39.89 -10.44 -1.10
N ARG A 90 38.98 -10.04 -1.99
CA ARG A 90 39.29 -9.03 -3.01
C ARG A 90 39.11 -7.60 -2.49
N GLU A 91 39.62 -6.64 -3.26
CA GLU A 91 39.63 -5.20 -2.98
C GLU A 91 38.25 -4.63 -2.63
N GLY A 92 38.24 -3.57 -1.82
CA GLY A 92 37.02 -2.89 -1.36
C GLY A 92 36.21 -3.66 -0.32
N SER A 93 36.55 -4.92 -0.04
CA SER A 93 35.81 -5.77 0.90
C SER A 93 36.18 -5.49 2.36
N VAL A 94 35.18 -5.62 3.21
CA VAL A 94 35.25 -5.37 4.65
C VAL A 94 34.85 -6.61 5.42
N ILE A 95 35.70 -7.07 6.33
CA ILE A 95 35.48 -8.21 7.21
C ILE A 95 35.47 -7.72 8.67
N MET A 96 34.31 -7.83 9.32
CA MET A 96 34.08 -7.28 10.64
C MET A 96 34.51 -8.21 11.78
N GLN A 97 34.36 -7.70 13.00
CA GLN A 97 34.71 -8.35 14.26
C GLN A 97 34.18 -9.78 14.35
N GLY A 98 35.07 -10.73 14.66
CA GLY A 98 34.72 -12.13 14.93
C GLY A 98 34.18 -12.91 13.74
N ALA A 99 34.25 -12.38 12.52
CA ALA A 99 33.90 -13.14 11.33
C ALA A 99 34.91 -14.28 11.09
N VAL A 100 34.44 -15.41 10.57
CA VAL A 100 35.25 -16.58 10.23
C VAL A 100 35.15 -16.83 8.73
N VAL A 101 36.28 -16.92 8.05
CA VAL A 101 36.36 -17.26 6.61
C VAL A 101 37.29 -18.45 6.46
N GLN A 102 36.73 -19.62 6.13
CA GLN A 102 37.43 -20.89 6.10
C GLN A 102 38.20 -21.13 4.78
N SER A 103 38.96 -22.22 4.75
CA SER A 103 39.86 -22.57 3.64
C SER A 103 39.16 -22.61 2.29
N CYS A 104 39.84 -22.08 1.28
CA CYS A 104 39.40 -22.04 -0.11
C CYS A 104 38.11 -21.21 -0.35
N ALA A 105 37.63 -20.45 0.63
CA ALA A 105 36.55 -19.50 0.42
C ALA A 105 37.05 -18.29 -0.40
N CYS A 106 36.25 -17.84 -1.36
CA CYS A 106 36.54 -16.71 -2.23
C CYS A 106 35.52 -15.59 -1.99
N ILE A 107 35.97 -14.47 -1.43
CA ILE A 107 35.19 -13.25 -1.23
C ILE A 107 35.46 -12.29 -2.39
N GLY A 108 34.40 -11.90 -3.10
CA GLY A 108 34.42 -10.94 -4.20
C GLY A 108 34.82 -9.52 -3.78
N LYS A 109 34.73 -8.59 -4.72
CA LYS A 109 35.05 -7.17 -4.52
C LYS A 109 33.93 -6.48 -3.76
N HIS A 110 34.27 -5.47 -2.95
CA HIS A 110 33.30 -4.62 -2.24
C HIS A 110 32.23 -5.39 -1.45
N CYS A 111 32.59 -6.54 -0.88
CA CYS A 111 31.72 -7.32 -0.03
C CYS A 111 31.72 -6.81 1.40
N ILE A 112 30.61 -7.00 2.10
CA ILE A 112 30.50 -6.75 3.54
C ILE A 112 30.26 -8.10 4.22
N VAL A 113 31.26 -8.58 4.96
CA VAL A 113 31.15 -9.74 5.85
C VAL A 113 31.04 -9.22 7.28
N ASN A 114 29.82 -9.19 7.78
CA ASN A 114 29.48 -8.47 9.01
C ASN A 114 29.85 -9.26 10.28
N THR A 115 29.61 -8.66 11.44
CA THR A 115 30.06 -9.17 12.75
C THR A 115 29.61 -10.62 12.98
N GLY A 116 30.55 -11.47 13.34
CA GLY A 116 30.29 -12.87 13.69
C GLY A 116 29.72 -13.73 12.55
N VAL A 117 29.87 -13.31 11.30
CA VAL A 117 29.51 -14.15 10.13
C VAL A 117 30.46 -15.34 10.02
N SER A 118 29.94 -16.50 9.65
CA SER A 118 30.74 -17.67 9.30
C SER A 118 30.57 -17.99 7.80
N VAL A 119 31.68 -17.97 7.06
CA VAL A 119 31.79 -18.42 5.67
C VAL A 119 32.66 -19.65 5.66
N ASP A 120 32.06 -20.81 5.43
CA ASP A 120 32.74 -22.10 5.52
C ASP A 120 33.53 -22.44 4.24
N HIS A 121 34.17 -23.60 4.22
CA HIS A 121 35.12 -23.99 3.17
C HIS A 121 34.49 -23.99 1.77
N GLU A 122 35.29 -23.61 0.77
CA GLU A 122 34.93 -23.63 -0.67
C GLU A 122 33.73 -22.74 -1.06
N CYS A 123 33.32 -21.82 -0.18
CA CYS A 123 32.27 -20.87 -0.53
C CYS A 123 32.74 -19.85 -1.59
N VAL A 124 31.85 -19.48 -2.50
CA VAL A 124 32.10 -18.44 -3.52
C VAL A 124 31.11 -17.30 -3.32
N ILE A 125 31.61 -16.14 -2.91
CA ILE A 125 30.82 -14.94 -2.66
C ILE A 125 31.10 -13.93 -3.77
N GLY A 126 30.07 -13.61 -4.55
CA GLY A 126 30.15 -12.65 -5.66
C GLY A 126 30.37 -11.21 -5.18
N ASP A 127 30.66 -10.32 -6.13
CA ASP A 127 30.95 -8.92 -5.83
C ASP A 127 29.73 -8.20 -5.22
N TYR A 128 29.98 -7.18 -4.41
CA TYR A 128 28.95 -6.34 -3.78
C TYR A 128 27.98 -7.06 -2.84
N VAL A 129 28.26 -8.30 -2.41
CA VAL A 129 27.42 -9.04 -1.47
C VAL A 129 27.49 -8.44 -0.07
N HIS A 130 26.36 -8.41 0.63
CA HIS A 130 26.30 -8.07 2.05
C HIS A 130 25.77 -9.26 2.85
N ILE A 131 26.63 -9.83 3.67
CA ILE A 131 26.30 -10.88 4.64
C ILE A 131 26.15 -10.24 6.01
N SER A 132 24.92 -10.14 6.50
CA SER A 132 24.57 -9.46 7.77
C SER A 132 24.98 -10.26 9.01
N PRO A 133 25.02 -9.63 10.21
CA PRO A 133 25.60 -10.24 11.41
C PRO A 133 25.09 -11.64 11.72
N HIS A 134 25.99 -12.47 12.25
CA HIS A 134 25.68 -13.83 12.73
C HIS A 134 25.04 -14.75 11.70
N SER A 135 25.21 -14.48 10.40
CA SER A 135 24.80 -15.42 9.35
C SER A 135 25.85 -16.51 9.17
N THR A 136 25.41 -17.72 8.80
CA THR A 136 26.25 -18.89 8.55
C THR A 136 26.04 -19.38 7.13
N LEU A 137 27.10 -19.38 6.33
CA LEU A 137 27.15 -20.04 5.02
C LEU A 137 27.95 -21.33 5.18
N CYS A 138 27.29 -22.48 5.10
CA CYS A 138 27.95 -23.78 5.21
C CYS A 138 28.81 -24.10 3.98
N GLY A 139 29.56 -25.21 4.02
CA GLY A 139 30.51 -25.57 2.98
C GLY A 139 29.95 -25.56 1.55
N ASN A 140 30.75 -25.07 0.60
CA ASN A 140 30.47 -25.05 -0.84
C ASN A 140 29.24 -24.21 -1.25
N VAL A 141 28.86 -23.20 -0.45
CA VAL A 141 27.77 -22.27 -0.79
C VAL A 141 28.23 -21.23 -1.83
N HIS A 142 27.37 -20.95 -2.80
CA HIS A 142 27.62 -19.92 -3.82
C HIS A 142 26.61 -18.78 -3.67
N VAL A 143 27.09 -17.55 -3.47
CA VAL A 143 26.24 -16.35 -3.36
C VAL A 143 26.52 -15.45 -4.55
N GLY A 144 25.50 -15.17 -5.35
CA GLY A 144 25.59 -14.32 -6.52
C GLY A 144 25.86 -12.86 -6.17
N GLU A 145 26.38 -12.11 -7.14
CA GLU A 145 26.65 -10.67 -7.04
C GLU A 145 25.46 -9.89 -6.44
N GLY A 146 25.77 -8.90 -5.61
CA GLY A 146 24.80 -7.92 -5.10
C GLY A 146 23.77 -8.48 -4.12
N CYS A 147 23.87 -9.76 -3.73
CA CYS A 147 22.94 -10.37 -2.79
C CYS A 147 23.01 -9.74 -1.39
N TRP A 148 21.89 -9.80 -0.69
CA TRP A 148 21.82 -9.51 0.73
C TRP A 148 21.39 -10.75 1.51
N ILE A 149 22.30 -11.30 2.31
CA ILE A 149 21.99 -12.33 3.31
C ILE A 149 21.66 -11.67 4.66
N GLY A 150 20.39 -11.71 5.07
CA GLY A 150 19.91 -11.08 6.30
C GLY A 150 20.46 -11.70 7.58
N ALA A 151 20.46 -10.96 8.69
CA ALA A 151 21.12 -11.35 9.93
C ALA A 151 20.61 -12.70 10.47
N GLY A 152 21.49 -13.51 11.05
CA GLY A 152 21.14 -14.81 11.63
C GLY A 152 20.66 -15.86 10.62
N THR A 153 20.90 -15.64 9.32
CA THR A 153 20.51 -16.61 8.27
C THR A 153 21.47 -17.79 8.26
N THR A 154 20.95 -19.01 8.05
CA THR A 154 21.74 -20.21 7.77
C THR A 154 21.51 -20.67 6.34
N VAL A 155 22.57 -20.77 5.53
CA VAL A 155 22.54 -21.33 4.18
C VAL A 155 23.18 -22.72 4.21
N LEU A 156 22.41 -23.75 3.85
CA LEU A 156 22.85 -25.14 3.94
C LEU A 156 23.94 -25.48 2.89
N PRO A 157 24.74 -26.53 3.12
CA PRO A 157 25.86 -26.87 2.23
C PRO A 157 25.46 -27.01 0.76
N GLY A 158 26.31 -26.50 -0.14
CA GLY A 158 26.15 -26.63 -1.59
C GLY A 158 25.07 -25.76 -2.24
N VAL A 159 24.33 -24.96 -1.46
CA VAL A 159 23.23 -24.12 -1.97
C VAL A 159 23.76 -22.93 -2.78
N LYS A 160 23.05 -22.61 -3.87
CA LYS A 160 23.28 -21.43 -4.71
C LYS A 160 22.23 -20.36 -4.45
N VAL A 161 22.66 -19.15 -4.12
CA VAL A 161 21.80 -17.96 -4.01
C VAL A 161 22.02 -17.09 -5.23
N GLY A 162 20.98 -16.93 -6.05
CA GLY A 162 21.01 -16.17 -7.29
C GLY A 162 21.23 -14.68 -7.08
N LYS A 163 21.83 -14.01 -8.07
CA LYS A 163 22.27 -12.61 -8.04
C LYS A 163 21.15 -11.65 -7.63
N TRP A 164 21.51 -10.56 -6.95
CA TRP A 164 20.59 -9.49 -6.54
C TRP A 164 19.39 -9.99 -5.72
N SER A 165 19.52 -11.13 -5.06
CA SER A 165 18.49 -11.67 -4.18
C SER A 165 18.66 -11.18 -2.75
N VAL A 166 17.54 -11.10 -2.04
CA VAL A 166 17.49 -10.76 -0.63
C VAL A 166 16.97 -11.96 0.14
N ILE A 167 17.77 -12.44 1.09
CA ILE A 167 17.39 -13.45 2.05
C ILE A 167 17.02 -12.76 3.36
N GLY A 168 15.79 -12.95 3.83
CA GLY A 168 15.33 -12.35 5.08
C GLY A 168 16.09 -12.86 6.30
N ALA A 169 16.20 -12.03 7.33
CA ALA A 169 16.84 -12.40 8.60
C ALA A 169 16.23 -13.68 9.21
N GLY A 170 17.07 -14.48 9.87
CA GLY A 170 16.68 -15.73 10.52
C GLY A 170 16.23 -16.85 9.58
N SER A 171 16.48 -16.73 8.27
CA SER A 171 16.04 -17.75 7.31
C SER A 171 16.93 -18.99 7.34
N VAL A 172 16.37 -20.14 6.99
CA VAL A 172 17.13 -21.38 6.73
C VAL A 172 16.98 -21.76 5.26
N VAL A 173 18.02 -21.48 4.48
CA VAL A 173 18.05 -21.67 3.03
C VAL A 173 18.52 -23.08 2.72
N ALA A 174 17.54 -23.96 2.45
CA ALA A 174 17.78 -25.38 2.21
C ALA A 174 17.76 -25.78 0.72
N LYS A 175 17.50 -24.83 -0.18
CA LYS A 175 17.42 -25.04 -1.63
C LYS A 175 17.93 -23.81 -2.35
N ASP A 176 18.37 -24.01 -3.60
CA ASP A 176 18.79 -22.93 -4.47
C ASP A 176 17.73 -21.84 -4.60
N ILE A 177 18.19 -20.60 -4.61
CA ILE A 177 17.37 -19.39 -4.73
C ILE A 177 17.65 -18.79 -6.12
N PRO A 178 16.61 -18.50 -6.92
CA PRO A 178 16.79 -17.88 -8.24
C PRO A 178 17.27 -16.42 -8.13
N ASP A 179 17.71 -15.85 -9.24
CA ASP A 179 18.13 -14.45 -9.32
C ASP A 179 16.97 -13.47 -9.04
N GLY A 180 17.29 -12.34 -8.42
CA GLY A 180 16.41 -11.20 -8.26
C GLY A 180 15.15 -11.52 -7.47
N VAL A 181 15.24 -12.23 -6.35
CA VAL A 181 14.06 -12.53 -5.53
C VAL A 181 14.24 -12.14 -4.07
N LEU A 182 13.12 -11.93 -3.39
CA LEU A 182 13.03 -11.92 -1.94
C LEU A 182 12.62 -13.32 -1.47
N ALA A 183 13.45 -13.93 -0.63
CA ALA A 183 13.19 -15.23 -0.01
C ALA A 183 13.30 -15.15 1.52
N VAL A 184 12.36 -15.74 2.24
CA VAL A 184 12.29 -15.64 3.71
C VAL A 184 11.84 -16.96 4.36
N GLY A 185 12.18 -17.14 5.63
CA GLY A 185 11.59 -18.14 6.52
C GLY A 185 12.48 -19.35 6.81
N ASN A 186 11.96 -20.25 7.64
CA ASN A 186 12.57 -21.52 8.04
C ASN A 186 11.51 -22.63 7.92
N ARG A 187 11.36 -23.34 6.79
CA ARG A 187 12.19 -23.37 5.56
C ARG A 187 12.05 -22.12 4.69
N CYS A 188 13.16 -21.62 4.15
CA CYS A 188 13.19 -20.44 3.30
C CYS A 188 12.44 -20.69 1.98
N LYS A 189 11.58 -19.75 1.58
CA LYS A 189 10.85 -19.77 0.31
C LYS A 189 10.88 -18.40 -0.34
N THR A 190 10.93 -18.40 -1.68
CA THR A 190 10.69 -17.20 -2.48
C THR A 190 9.28 -16.68 -2.22
N ILE A 191 9.16 -15.40 -1.87
CA ILE A 191 7.89 -14.73 -1.63
C ILE A 191 7.54 -13.70 -2.70
N LYS A 192 8.56 -13.15 -3.40
CA LYS A 192 8.35 -12.17 -4.47
C LYS A 192 9.57 -12.05 -5.37
N THR A 193 9.34 -11.82 -6.67
CA THR A 193 10.37 -11.40 -7.62
C THR A 193 10.64 -9.91 -7.51
N LEU A 194 11.92 -9.54 -7.46
CA LEU A 194 12.43 -8.18 -7.49
C LEU A 194 12.70 -7.79 -8.95
N ASN A 195 12.24 -6.62 -9.37
CA ASN A 195 12.43 -6.17 -10.75
C ASN A 195 13.89 -5.72 -10.97
N ILE A 196 14.72 -6.58 -11.56
CA ILE A 196 16.16 -6.35 -11.76
C ILE A 196 16.42 -5.10 -12.63
N GLU A 197 15.57 -4.80 -13.60
CA GLU A 197 15.76 -3.63 -14.50
C GLU A 197 15.51 -2.29 -13.78
N VAL A 198 14.46 -2.24 -12.95
CA VAL A 198 14.23 -1.11 -12.02
C VAL A 198 15.31 -1.07 -10.95
N LEU A 199 15.95 -2.21 -10.65
CA LEU A 199 17.08 -2.24 -9.74
C LEU A 199 18.37 -1.68 -10.40
N THR A 200 18.51 -1.72 -11.73
CA THR A 200 19.65 -1.21 -12.50
C THR A 200 19.48 0.21 -13.06
N SER A 201 18.26 0.75 -13.13
CA SER A 201 18.00 2.12 -13.59
C SER A 201 17.84 3.11 -12.42
N VAL A 202 18.75 4.07 -12.26
CA VAL A 202 18.52 5.22 -11.36
C VAL A 202 18.95 6.51 -12.05
N ASN A 203 17.97 7.25 -12.55
CA ASN A 203 18.07 8.71 -12.63
C ASN A 203 18.08 9.27 -11.20
N GLY A 204 19.05 10.13 -10.92
CA GLY A 204 19.43 10.56 -9.57
C GLY A 204 18.30 11.15 -8.71
N GLY A 205 18.35 10.82 -7.42
CA GLY A 205 17.50 11.43 -6.40
C GLY A 205 17.42 10.62 -5.10
N GLY A 206 18.33 10.87 -4.16
CA GLY A 206 18.11 10.86 -2.70
C GLY A 206 17.31 9.74 -1.98
N GLY A 207 17.20 8.52 -2.52
CA GLY A 207 16.26 7.51 -1.99
C GLY A 207 16.82 6.41 -1.08
N GLY A 208 18.14 6.34 -0.87
CA GLY A 208 18.82 5.13 -0.35
C GLY A 208 18.47 4.69 1.09
N VAL A 209 18.14 5.62 1.99
CA VAL A 209 17.86 5.30 3.40
C VAL A 209 16.48 4.66 3.60
N ASN A 210 15.53 4.92 2.70
CA ASN A 210 14.14 4.46 2.84
C ASN A 210 13.94 2.97 2.50
N TYR A 211 14.87 2.34 1.78
CA TYR A 211 14.70 0.97 1.28
C TYR A 211 15.06 -0.10 2.32
N LEU A 212 15.84 0.28 3.34
CA LEU A 212 16.23 -0.55 4.48
C LEU A 212 15.36 -0.33 5.70
N LEU A 213 14.99 0.93 5.93
CA LEU A 213 14.00 1.27 6.93
C LEU A 213 12.67 0.60 6.59
N LYS A 214 12.27 0.43 5.33
CA LYS A 214 10.97 -0.17 5.00
C LYS A 214 10.84 -1.65 5.41
N PRO A 215 11.78 -2.56 5.13
CA PRO A 215 11.71 -3.94 5.61
C PRO A 215 12.00 -4.08 7.10
N LEU A 216 12.89 -3.26 7.69
CA LEU A 216 13.14 -3.27 9.14
C LEU A 216 12.03 -2.59 9.94
N LEU A 217 11.38 -1.53 9.44
CA LEU A 217 10.09 -1.05 9.95
C LEU A 217 9.03 -2.09 9.64
N ALA A 218 8.93 -2.69 8.47
CA ALA A 218 7.90 -3.71 8.23
C ALA A 218 8.08 -4.91 9.15
N ALA A 219 9.32 -5.29 9.50
CA ALA A 219 9.65 -6.34 10.46
C ALA A 219 9.48 -5.88 11.91
N ARG A 220 9.86 -4.65 12.26
CA ARG A 220 9.61 -4.01 13.57
C ARG A 220 8.14 -3.79 13.78
N THR A 221 7.41 -3.20 12.84
CA THR A 221 5.95 -3.13 12.77
C THR A 221 5.35 -4.53 12.73
N ALA A 222 5.97 -5.56 12.14
CA ALA A 222 5.50 -6.95 12.25
C ALA A 222 5.78 -7.62 13.62
N LEU A 223 6.77 -7.12 14.36
CA LEU A 223 7.07 -7.49 15.74
C LEU A 223 6.22 -6.66 16.75
N GLU A 224 5.92 -5.40 16.45
CA GLU A 224 4.92 -4.53 17.11
C GLU A 224 3.48 -4.99 16.75
N ARG A 225 3.28 -5.66 15.61
CA ARG A 225 2.03 -6.39 15.27
C ARG A 225 1.73 -7.48 16.28
N HIS A 226 2.71 -7.98 17.03
CA HIS A 226 2.45 -8.93 18.11
C HIS A 226 1.80 -8.26 19.34
N ASP A 227 1.95 -6.93 19.50
CA ASP A 227 1.33 -6.14 20.58
C ASP A 227 -0.03 -5.53 20.15
N LEU A 228 -0.23 -5.30 18.85
CA LEU A 228 -1.46 -4.73 18.28
C LEU A 228 -2.52 -5.77 17.84
N ARG A 229 -2.26 -7.07 18.06
CA ARG A 229 -3.24 -8.18 17.87
C ARG A 229 -4.37 -8.18 18.90
N GLY A 230 -4.32 -7.32 19.93
CA GLY A 230 -5.37 -7.23 20.94
C GLY A 230 -6.62 -6.44 20.50
N ASN A 231 -6.48 -5.52 19.55
CA ASN A 231 -7.60 -4.70 19.09
C ASN A 231 -8.47 -5.48 18.09
N ILE A 232 -9.75 -5.61 18.42
CA ILE A 232 -10.73 -6.39 17.63
C ILE A 232 -11.94 -5.57 17.20
N ASN A 233 -12.00 -4.29 17.57
CA ASN A 233 -13.19 -3.46 17.36
C ASN A 233 -13.12 -2.69 16.02
N ILE A 234 -14.29 -2.34 15.49
CA ILE A 234 -14.43 -1.54 14.26
C ILE A 234 -15.01 -0.17 14.61
N LEU A 235 -14.53 0.88 13.93
CA LEU A 235 -15.10 2.22 13.99
C LEU A 235 -15.71 2.60 12.65
N ILE A 236 -17.01 2.85 12.59
CA ILE A 236 -17.69 3.40 11.42
C ILE A 236 -17.81 4.92 11.59
N THR A 237 -17.12 5.68 10.76
CA THR A 237 -17.08 7.13 10.88
C THR A 237 -18.14 7.82 10.03
N SER A 238 -18.57 9.00 10.49
CA SER A 238 -19.63 9.80 9.86
C SER A 238 -20.92 9.00 9.68
N ALA A 239 -21.28 8.20 10.69
CA ALA A 239 -22.21 7.08 10.56
C ALA A 239 -23.62 7.48 10.10
N GLY A 240 -24.10 8.67 10.49
CA GLY A 240 -25.38 9.21 10.03
C GLY A 240 -26.54 8.21 10.09
N LYS A 241 -27.10 7.90 8.91
CA LYS A 241 -28.26 7.00 8.75
C LYS A 241 -27.87 5.56 8.36
N ARG A 242 -26.59 5.18 8.44
CA ARG A 242 -26.07 3.87 8.00
C ARG A 242 -26.40 2.71 8.97
N VAL A 243 -27.60 2.70 9.56
CA VAL A 243 -28.08 1.72 10.54
C VAL A 243 -27.87 0.28 10.08
N THR A 244 -28.33 -0.06 8.87
CA THR A 244 -28.18 -1.42 8.35
C THR A 244 -26.71 -1.79 8.23
N LEU A 245 -25.88 -0.92 7.66
CA LEU A 245 -24.44 -1.20 7.51
C LEU A 245 -23.78 -1.47 8.86
N THR A 246 -24.09 -0.66 9.89
CA THR A 246 -23.61 -0.87 11.26
C THR A 246 -24.00 -2.25 11.79
N LYS A 247 -25.27 -2.65 11.66
CA LYS A 247 -25.74 -3.97 12.09
C LYS A 247 -25.04 -5.11 11.34
N LEU A 248 -24.84 -4.98 10.02
CA LEU A 248 -24.14 -5.99 9.23
C LEU A 248 -22.69 -6.20 9.69
N PHE A 249 -21.99 -5.11 10.04
CA PHE A 249 -20.67 -5.21 10.64
C PHE A 249 -20.72 -5.83 12.04
N GLN A 250 -21.69 -5.49 12.89
CA GLN A 250 -21.84 -6.10 14.23
C GLN A 250 -22.08 -7.61 14.13
N GLU A 251 -23.05 -8.02 13.33
CA GLU A 251 -23.40 -9.43 13.11
C GLU A 251 -22.21 -10.21 12.57
N THR A 252 -21.53 -9.66 11.55
CA THR A 252 -20.36 -10.32 10.96
C THR A 252 -19.20 -10.39 11.94
N LEU A 253 -18.85 -9.29 12.60
CA LEU A 253 -17.71 -9.22 13.49
C LEU A 253 -17.88 -10.17 14.68
N ARG A 254 -19.08 -10.24 15.28
CA ARG A 254 -19.39 -11.13 16.40
C ARG A 254 -19.32 -12.62 16.06
N ARG A 255 -19.46 -13.01 14.78
CA ARG A 255 -19.23 -14.41 14.33
C ARG A 255 -17.77 -14.83 14.47
N PHE A 256 -16.82 -13.90 14.33
CA PHE A 256 -15.39 -14.16 14.43
C PHE A 256 -14.84 -13.83 15.83
N TYR A 257 -15.36 -12.76 16.46
CA TYR A 257 -14.94 -12.27 17.75
C TYR A 257 -16.19 -11.92 18.59
N PRO A 258 -16.70 -12.84 19.43
CA PRO A 258 -17.97 -12.66 20.15
C PRO A 258 -18.06 -11.39 20.99
N GLU A 259 -16.93 -10.95 21.56
CA GLU A 259 -16.83 -9.76 22.43
C GLU A 259 -16.53 -8.46 21.66
N ALA A 260 -16.32 -8.53 20.35
CA ALA A 260 -15.96 -7.37 19.56
C ALA A 260 -17.15 -6.43 19.36
N LYS A 261 -16.81 -5.14 19.28
CA LYS A 261 -17.75 -4.02 19.23
C LYS A 261 -17.58 -3.24 17.93
N VAL A 262 -18.68 -2.70 17.44
CA VAL A 262 -18.71 -1.72 16.36
C VAL A 262 -19.12 -0.38 16.95
N PHE A 263 -18.15 0.51 17.05
CA PHE A 263 -18.37 1.90 17.46
C PHE A 263 -18.68 2.76 16.24
N THR A 264 -19.28 3.92 16.48
CA THR A 264 -19.54 4.93 15.45
C THR A 264 -19.03 6.30 15.87
N THR A 265 -18.78 7.17 14.90
CA THR A 265 -18.61 8.61 15.17
C THR A 265 -19.60 9.42 14.35
N ASP A 266 -20.05 10.54 14.93
CA ASP A 266 -20.86 11.55 14.25
C ASP A 266 -20.68 12.91 14.93
N MET A 267 -21.06 13.99 14.26
CA MET A 267 -21.06 15.32 14.88
C MET A 267 -22.16 15.47 15.93
N ASN A 268 -23.27 14.75 15.76
CA ASN A 268 -24.37 14.76 16.72
C ASN A 268 -24.81 13.33 17.06
N PRO A 269 -24.08 12.63 17.97
CA PRO A 269 -24.36 11.24 18.32
C PRO A 269 -25.79 10.96 18.75
N GLU A 270 -26.41 11.89 19.50
CA GLU A 270 -27.79 11.76 20.02
C GLU A 270 -28.83 11.76 18.90
N MET A 271 -28.55 12.46 17.80
CA MET A 271 -29.44 12.57 16.63
C MET A 271 -29.05 11.64 15.49
N THR A 272 -28.15 10.68 15.73
CA THR A 272 -27.61 9.77 14.71
C THR A 272 -28.18 8.38 14.88
N PRO A 273 -29.13 7.92 14.03
CA PRO A 273 -29.73 6.60 14.16
C PRO A 273 -28.70 5.45 14.14
N ALA A 274 -27.67 5.54 13.29
CA ALA A 274 -26.59 4.57 13.27
C ALA A 274 -25.77 4.56 14.57
N GLY A 275 -25.70 5.70 15.25
CA GLY A 275 -25.03 5.87 16.52
C GLY A 275 -25.79 5.32 17.71
N ILE A 276 -27.13 5.35 17.66
CA ILE A 276 -27.97 4.74 18.71
C ILE A 276 -27.91 3.21 18.65
N VAL A 277 -27.80 2.61 17.46
CA VAL A 277 -27.75 1.15 17.30
C VAL A 277 -26.35 0.53 17.47
N SER A 278 -25.30 1.35 17.41
CA SER A 278 -23.93 0.88 17.54
C SER A 278 -23.60 0.51 19.00
N ASP A 279 -22.45 -0.12 19.23
CA ASP A 279 -21.97 -0.43 20.59
C ASP A 279 -21.48 0.83 21.36
N GLY A 280 -21.50 2.00 20.69
CA GLY A 280 -21.25 3.31 21.26
C GLY A 280 -20.95 4.33 20.17
N CYS A 281 -21.52 5.53 20.30
CA CYS A 281 -21.29 6.63 19.38
C CYS A 281 -20.53 7.78 20.04
N ILE A 282 -19.46 8.25 19.40
CA ILE A 282 -18.59 9.31 19.91
C ILE A 282 -18.77 10.58 19.09
N ALA A 283 -18.92 11.72 19.77
CA ALA A 283 -18.98 13.03 19.14
C ALA A 283 -17.61 13.40 18.56
N VAL A 284 -17.58 13.83 17.31
CA VAL A 284 -16.36 14.30 16.63
C VAL A 284 -16.62 15.64 15.92
N PRO A 285 -15.59 16.48 15.72
CA PRO A 285 -15.76 17.69 14.92
C PRO A 285 -16.00 17.34 13.45
N ARG A 286 -16.24 18.37 12.62
CA ARG A 286 -16.28 18.20 11.16
C ARG A 286 -15.00 17.53 10.68
N VAL A 287 -15.10 16.71 9.64
CA VAL A 287 -13.94 16.03 9.04
C VAL A 287 -12.88 16.99 8.51
N THR A 288 -13.24 18.25 8.24
CA THR A 288 -12.34 19.33 7.82
C THR A 288 -11.65 20.03 8.99
N ASP A 289 -11.96 19.68 10.23
CA ASP A 289 -11.33 20.26 11.41
C ASP A 289 -9.89 19.74 11.55
N PRO A 290 -8.89 20.62 11.78
CA PRO A 290 -7.49 20.20 11.93
C PRO A 290 -7.25 19.19 13.07
N GLY A 291 -8.11 19.19 14.10
CA GLY A 291 -8.05 18.27 15.24
C GLY A 291 -8.71 16.91 14.99
N TYR A 292 -9.40 16.72 13.85
CA TYR A 292 -10.20 15.53 13.57
C TYR A 292 -9.40 14.22 13.66
N ILE A 293 -8.26 14.14 12.97
CA ILE A 293 -7.41 12.94 12.96
C ILE A 293 -6.83 12.64 14.35
N LYS A 294 -6.40 13.69 15.08
CA LYS A 294 -5.90 13.53 16.44
C LYS A 294 -6.98 12.93 17.36
N MET A 295 -8.22 13.39 17.23
CA MET A 295 -9.35 12.84 17.99
C MET A 295 -9.65 11.39 17.57
N LEU A 296 -9.63 11.06 16.28
CA LEU A 296 -9.80 9.68 15.82
C LEU A 296 -8.74 8.74 16.39
N LEU A 297 -7.47 9.15 16.44
CA LEU A 297 -6.40 8.35 17.05
C LEU A 297 -6.65 8.08 18.54
N THR A 298 -7.10 9.08 19.30
CA THR A 298 -7.48 8.92 20.70
C THR A 298 -8.62 7.92 20.85
N ILE A 299 -9.69 8.07 20.06
CA ILE A 299 -10.84 7.15 20.06
C ILE A 299 -10.38 5.72 19.73
N CYS A 300 -9.52 5.58 18.72
CA CYS A 300 -9.04 4.27 18.29
C CYS A 300 -8.27 3.55 19.39
N LYS A 301 -7.41 4.28 20.10
CA LYS A 301 -6.66 3.73 21.23
C LYS A 301 -7.58 3.34 22.39
N GLU A 302 -8.48 4.24 22.80
CA GLU A 302 -9.36 4.02 23.95
C GLU A 302 -10.38 2.89 23.73
N LYS A 303 -10.86 2.75 22.49
CA LYS A 303 -11.88 1.75 22.14
C LYS A 303 -11.29 0.47 21.55
N GLY A 304 -9.96 0.34 21.49
CA GLY A 304 -9.31 -0.83 20.91
C GLY A 304 -9.72 -1.07 19.45
N ILE A 305 -9.79 0.00 18.66
CA ILE A 305 -10.18 -0.04 17.25
C ILE A 305 -9.02 -0.61 16.43
N ARG A 306 -9.36 -1.54 15.53
CA ARG A 306 -8.45 -2.09 14.54
C ARG A 306 -8.71 -1.55 13.14
N ILE A 307 -9.97 -1.33 12.79
CA ILE A 307 -10.37 -0.93 11.43
C ILE A 307 -11.27 0.30 11.49
N ILE A 308 -11.01 1.29 10.64
CA ILE A 308 -11.91 2.41 10.37
C ILE A 308 -12.64 2.18 9.06
N VAL A 309 -13.96 2.32 9.06
CA VAL A 309 -14.86 2.22 7.91
C VAL A 309 -15.49 3.59 7.63
N PRO A 310 -14.97 4.37 6.68
CA PRO A 310 -15.57 5.66 6.32
C PRO A 310 -16.83 5.48 5.46
N THR A 311 -17.76 6.42 5.60
CA THR A 311 -19.07 6.33 4.93
C THR A 311 -19.43 7.53 4.05
N ILE A 312 -18.63 8.60 4.05
CA ILE A 312 -18.85 9.82 3.25
C ILE A 312 -17.61 10.19 2.42
N ASP A 313 -17.83 10.75 1.23
CA ASP A 313 -16.75 11.02 0.27
C ASP A 313 -15.79 12.12 0.74
N THR A 314 -16.28 13.10 1.50
CA THR A 314 -15.47 14.21 2.03
C THR A 314 -14.43 13.76 3.04
N GLU A 315 -14.68 12.66 3.75
CA GLU A 315 -13.78 12.12 4.76
C GLU A 315 -12.65 11.29 4.14
N LEU A 316 -12.90 10.67 2.97
CA LEU A 316 -11.94 9.77 2.33
C LEU A 316 -10.61 10.45 2.04
N LEU A 317 -10.63 11.73 1.63
CA LEU A 317 -9.40 12.47 1.38
C LEU A 317 -8.58 12.64 2.66
N VAL A 318 -9.24 13.04 3.75
CA VAL A 318 -8.60 13.29 5.06
C VAL A 318 -7.98 12.00 5.61
N LEU A 319 -8.68 10.87 5.48
CA LEU A 319 -8.15 9.57 5.90
C LEU A 319 -7.03 9.08 4.98
N ALA A 320 -7.12 9.30 3.66
CA ALA A 320 -6.07 8.89 2.72
C ALA A 320 -4.76 9.68 2.95
N GLU A 321 -4.84 10.98 3.19
CA GLU A 321 -3.69 11.83 3.54
C GLU A 321 -3.02 11.39 4.85
N ASN A 322 -3.81 10.88 5.80
CA ASN A 322 -3.33 10.47 7.12
C ASN A 322 -3.23 8.94 7.29
N LYS A 323 -3.35 8.18 6.19
CA LYS A 323 -3.40 6.72 6.22
C LYS A 323 -2.18 6.10 6.88
N LYS A 324 -0.99 6.63 6.56
CA LYS A 324 0.27 6.21 7.15
C LYS A 324 0.30 6.44 8.67
N LEU A 325 -0.17 7.59 9.13
CA LEU A 325 -0.20 7.93 10.56
C LEU A 325 -1.15 7.01 11.34
N LEU A 326 -2.34 6.73 10.81
CA LEU A 326 -3.30 5.78 11.40
C LEU A 326 -2.69 4.37 11.47
N TRP A 327 -2.06 3.94 10.38
CA TRP A 327 -1.40 2.64 10.28
C TRP A 327 -0.24 2.47 11.26
N GLU A 328 0.61 3.50 11.42
CA GLU A 328 1.70 3.53 12.42
C GLU A 328 1.18 3.44 13.86
N ASN A 329 -0.10 3.75 14.10
CA ASN A 329 -0.78 3.60 15.39
C ASN A 329 -1.62 2.31 15.48
N GLY A 330 -1.42 1.36 14.55
CA GLY A 330 -2.07 0.05 14.57
C GLY A 330 -3.52 0.03 14.10
N VAL A 331 -3.98 1.12 13.48
CA VAL A 331 -5.33 1.29 12.96
C VAL A 331 -5.30 1.22 11.44
N GLU A 332 -6.10 0.35 10.86
CA GLU A 332 -6.23 0.23 9.41
C GLU A 332 -7.45 1.05 8.92
N PRO A 333 -7.26 2.22 8.30
CA PRO A 333 -8.36 2.87 7.62
C PRO A 333 -8.65 2.15 6.30
N MET A 334 -9.87 1.65 6.14
CA MET A 334 -10.33 1.05 4.90
C MET A 334 -10.63 2.16 3.88
N VAL A 335 -9.57 2.75 3.37
CA VAL A 335 -9.57 3.81 2.36
C VAL A 335 -8.50 3.51 1.32
N SER A 336 -8.84 3.72 0.05
CA SER A 336 -7.88 3.62 -1.05
C SER A 336 -6.82 4.72 -0.99
N GLU A 337 -5.71 4.53 -1.70
CA GLU A 337 -4.59 5.48 -1.71
C GLU A 337 -5.00 6.85 -2.28
N LEU A 338 -4.29 7.88 -1.81
CA LEU A 338 -4.57 9.29 -2.11
C LEU A 338 -4.80 9.60 -3.60
N PRO A 339 -3.97 9.12 -4.55
CA PRO A 339 -4.18 9.41 -5.98
C PRO A 339 -5.53 8.93 -6.51
N PHE A 340 -5.99 7.75 -6.07
CA PHE A 340 -7.27 7.21 -6.50
C PHE A 340 -8.45 7.97 -5.88
N ILE A 341 -8.36 8.33 -4.60
CA ILE A 341 -9.39 9.15 -3.94
C ILE A 341 -9.50 10.53 -4.61
N GLN A 342 -8.38 11.17 -4.95
CA GLN A 342 -8.37 12.43 -5.68
C GLN A 342 -8.98 12.31 -7.08
N ALA A 343 -8.71 11.21 -7.79
CA ALA A 343 -9.31 10.94 -9.10
C ALA A 343 -10.84 10.76 -9.02
N CYS A 344 -11.35 10.14 -7.95
CA CYS A 344 -12.79 9.90 -7.75
C CYS A 344 -13.57 11.15 -7.29
N ARG A 345 -12.90 12.13 -6.66
CA ARG A 345 -13.56 13.30 -6.07
C ARG A 345 -14.02 14.33 -7.09
N ASP A 346 -13.26 14.53 -8.16
CA ASP A 346 -13.61 15.42 -9.26
C ASP A 346 -14.16 14.60 -10.42
N LYS A 347 -15.40 14.88 -10.82
CA LYS A 347 -16.07 14.12 -11.90
C LYS A 347 -15.31 14.18 -13.24
N ARG A 348 -14.51 15.23 -13.47
CA ARG A 348 -13.65 15.33 -14.67
C ARG A 348 -12.50 14.33 -14.59
N ASN A 349 -11.85 14.23 -13.44
CA ASN A 349 -10.77 13.27 -13.22
C ASN A 349 -11.28 11.83 -13.25
N THR A 350 -12.48 11.59 -12.72
CA THR A 350 -13.13 10.28 -12.79
C THR A 350 -13.40 9.89 -14.25
N GLY A 351 -13.83 10.85 -15.08
CA GLY A 351 -13.99 10.62 -16.51
C GLY A 351 -12.69 10.20 -17.20
N THR A 352 -11.60 10.90 -16.91
CA THR A 352 -10.26 10.55 -17.42
C THR A 352 -9.81 9.16 -16.96
N PHE A 353 -10.03 8.82 -15.68
CA PHE A 353 -9.71 7.50 -15.14
C PHE A 353 -10.50 6.38 -15.82
N LEU A 354 -11.80 6.57 -16.04
CA LEU A 354 -12.64 5.57 -16.71
C LEU A 354 -12.21 5.36 -18.17
N ASN A 355 -11.97 6.46 -18.90
CA ASN A 355 -11.49 6.40 -20.28
C ASN A 355 -10.13 5.69 -20.38
N SER A 356 -9.22 5.88 -19.41
CA SER A 356 -7.91 5.21 -19.42
C SER A 356 -7.99 3.70 -19.16
N HIS A 357 -9.16 3.17 -18.80
CA HIS A 357 -9.43 1.74 -18.63
C HIS A 357 -10.45 1.23 -19.65
N ASP A 358 -10.59 1.91 -20.79
CA ASP A 358 -11.52 1.55 -21.86
C ASP A 358 -12.99 1.45 -21.40
N ILE A 359 -13.38 2.34 -20.49
CA ILE A 359 -14.76 2.54 -20.06
C ILE A 359 -15.23 3.89 -20.58
N ARG A 360 -16.18 3.88 -21.51
CA ARG A 360 -16.76 5.10 -22.08
C ARG A 360 -17.41 5.92 -20.97
N VAL A 361 -17.32 7.25 -21.08
CA VAL A 361 -18.11 8.20 -20.29
C VAL A 361 -18.99 9.04 -21.22
N PRO A 362 -20.05 9.72 -20.72
CA PRO A 362 -20.92 10.50 -21.60
C PRO A 362 -20.13 11.61 -22.27
N ALA A 363 -20.31 11.74 -23.59
CA ALA A 363 -19.51 12.66 -24.40
C ALA A 363 -19.72 14.12 -23.95
N PRO A 364 -18.68 14.96 -23.91
CA PRO A 364 -18.85 16.39 -23.62
C PRO A 364 -19.68 17.06 -24.72
N VAL A 365 -20.54 18.01 -24.33
CA VAL A 365 -21.40 18.78 -25.25
C VAL A 365 -20.98 20.25 -25.22
N ASP A 366 -20.80 20.85 -26.39
CA ASP A 366 -20.62 22.31 -26.50
C ASP A 366 -21.94 23.00 -26.13
N LYS A 367 -21.93 23.73 -25.01
CA LYS A 367 -23.11 24.45 -24.51
C LYS A 367 -23.58 25.58 -25.43
N TYR A 368 -22.73 26.07 -26.34
CA TYR A 368 -23.09 27.11 -27.31
C TYR A 368 -23.66 26.54 -28.61
N HIS A 369 -23.34 25.29 -28.94
CA HIS A 369 -23.87 24.56 -30.10
C HIS A 369 -24.31 23.13 -29.71
N PRO A 370 -25.29 22.97 -28.79
CA PRO A 370 -25.61 21.66 -28.26
C PRO A 370 -26.47 20.82 -29.20
N THR A 371 -26.38 19.51 -29.05
CA THR A 371 -27.39 18.54 -29.48
C THR A 371 -28.33 18.24 -28.31
N PHE A 372 -29.64 18.19 -28.55
CA PHE A 372 -30.63 17.90 -27.52
C PHE A 372 -31.22 16.48 -27.66
N PRO A 373 -31.61 15.84 -26.54
CA PRO A 373 -31.44 16.30 -25.17
C PRO A 373 -29.98 16.27 -24.69
N LEU A 374 -29.62 17.15 -23.76
CA LEU A 374 -28.33 17.16 -23.08
C LEU A 374 -28.51 17.06 -21.57
N PHE A 375 -27.44 16.70 -20.87
CA PHE A 375 -27.39 16.67 -19.42
C PHE A 375 -26.37 17.67 -18.88
N ALA A 376 -26.72 18.39 -17.81
CA ALA A 376 -25.81 19.29 -17.10
C ALA A 376 -25.75 18.96 -15.60
N LYS A 377 -24.54 18.90 -15.05
CA LYS A 377 -24.31 18.62 -13.62
C LYS A 377 -23.09 19.37 -13.07
N PRO A 378 -23.00 19.65 -11.75
CA PRO A 378 -21.79 20.22 -11.16
C PRO A 378 -20.61 19.23 -11.23
N TYR A 379 -19.40 19.71 -11.56
CA TYR A 379 -18.20 18.86 -11.53
C TYR A 379 -17.83 18.45 -10.08
N ASP A 380 -18.11 19.30 -9.09
CA ASP A 380 -17.91 19.07 -7.65
C ASP A 380 -19.25 19.13 -6.92
N GLY A 381 -19.70 18.03 -6.31
CA GLY A 381 -20.97 18.01 -5.58
C GLY A 381 -21.56 16.63 -5.40
N SER A 382 -22.50 16.53 -4.46
CA SER A 382 -23.17 15.29 -4.02
C SER A 382 -24.69 15.45 -3.96
N LEU A 383 -25.41 14.35 -3.67
CA LEU A 383 -26.86 14.34 -3.43
C LEU A 383 -27.75 14.76 -4.61
N SER A 384 -27.25 14.65 -5.84
CA SER A 384 -28.04 14.97 -7.05
C SER A 384 -28.60 16.41 -7.07
N LYS A 385 -27.92 17.36 -6.42
CA LYS A 385 -28.26 18.78 -6.49
C LYS A 385 -27.81 19.36 -7.84
N ASP A 386 -28.59 20.30 -8.36
CA ASP A 386 -28.32 21.06 -9.57
C ASP A 386 -28.10 20.19 -10.82
N LEU A 387 -28.88 19.12 -10.95
CA LEU A 387 -28.91 18.25 -12.14
C LEU A 387 -30.00 18.71 -13.10
N TYR A 388 -29.63 18.91 -14.37
CA TYR A 388 -30.55 19.38 -15.40
C TYR A 388 -30.55 18.41 -16.59
N VAL A 389 -31.74 17.95 -16.97
CA VAL A 389 -31.98 17.34 -18.29
C VAL A 389 -32.60 18.43 -19.15
N VAL A 390 -31.86 18.91 -20.15
CA VAL A 390 -32.27 20.00 -21.03
C VAL A 390 -32.69 19.39 -22.36
N ARG A 391 -33.99 19.42 -22.66
CA ARG A 391 -34.61 18.73 -23.80
C ARG A 391 -34.68 19.56 -25.06
N CYS A 392 -34.65 20.88 -24.92
CA CYS A 392 -34.67 21.82 -26.03
C CYS A 392 -33.95 23.12 -25.64
N LYS A 393 -33.79 24.01 -26.62
CA LYS A 393 -33.05 25.27 -26.45
C LYS A 393 -33.68 26.18 -25.40
N GLU A 394 -35.00 26.15 -25.28
CA GLU A 394 -35.79 26.98 -24.38
C GLU A 394 -35.58 26.62 -22.90
N GLU A 395 -35.23 25.36 -22.62
CA GLU A 395 -34.91 24.88 -21.27
C GLU A 395 -33.48 25.25 -20.81
N LEU A 396 -32.63 25.71 -21.74
CA LEU A 396 -31.25 26.12 -21.45
C LEU A 396 -31.22 27.58 -20.97
N SER A 397 -31.66 27.81 -19.73
CA SER A 397 -31.72 29.17 -19.16
C SER A 397 -30.33 29.82 -19.05
N PRO A 398 -30.25 31.17 -19.03
CA PRO A 398 -28.99 31.87 -18.77
C PRO A 398 -28.33 31.48 -17.45
N GLU A 399 -29.11 31.08 -16.45
CA GLU A 399 -28.62 30.60 -15.16
C GLU A 399 -27.88 29.27 -15.31
N ILE A 400 -28.44 28.31 -16.03
CA ILE A 400 -27.80 27.01 -16.32
C ILE A 400 -26.57 27.24 -17.19
N LEU A 401 -26.70 28.01 -18.28
CA LEU A 401 -25.62 28.22 -19.25
C LEU A 401 -24.37 28.88 -18.62
N ASN A 402 -24.58 29.83 -17.70
CA ASN A 402 -23.51 30.61 -17.08
C ASN A 402 -23.09 30.07 -15.70
N HIS A 403 -23.66 28.95 -15.24
CA HIS A 403 -23.28 28.39 -13.96
C HIS A 403 -21.82 27.90 -13.98
N PRO A 404 -20.93 28.42 -13.11
CA PRO A 404 -19.49 28.23 -13.24
C PRO A 404 -19.02 26.79 -12.97
N LYS A 405 -19.88 25.97 -12.35
CA LYS A 405 -19.56 24.59 -11.97
C LYS A 405 -20.21 23.53 -12.86
N LEU A 406 -21.14 23.90 -13.75
CA LEU A 406 -21.83 22.91 -14.57
C LEU A 406 -20.94 22.44 -15.71
N ILE A 407 -20.89 21.12 -15.90
CA ILE A 407 -20.38 20.46 -17.10
C ILE A 407 -21.56 19.97 -17.93
N PHE A 408 -21.45 20.09 -19.25
CA PHE A 408 -22.49 19.73 -20.23
C PHE A 408 -22.05 18.47 -20.97
N MET A 409 -22.93 17.48 -21.03
CA MET A 409 -22.61 16.14 -21.51
C MET A 409 -23.81 15.48 -22.19
N GLU A 410 -23.51 14.43 -22.94
CA GLU A 410 -24.47 13.53 -23.58
C GLU A 410 -25.55 13.10 -22.58
N TYR A 411 -26.81 13.20 -23.01
CA TYR A 411 -27.91 12.62 -22.28
C TYR A 411 -27.98 11.12 -22.56
N ILE A 412 -27.93 10.31 -21.49
CA ILE A 412 -28.10 8.87 -21.58
C ILE A 412 -29.59 8.54 -21.39
N ASP A 413 -30.22 8.00 -22.44
CA ASP A 413 -31.65 7.69 -22.43
C ASP A 413 -31.96 6.48 -21.53
N LYS A 414 -32.75 6.71 -20.48
CA LYS A 414 -33.15 5.67 -19.52
C LYS A 414 -34.16 4.67 -20.09
N GLN A 415 -34.72 4.91 -21.27
CA GLN A 415 -35.55 3.92 -21.97
C GLN A 415 -34.71 2.83 -22.63
N GLU A 416 -33.49 3.18 -23.07
CA GLU A 416 -32.56 2.24 -23.69
C GLU A 416 -31.53 1.69 -22.70
N TYR A 417 -31.06 2.54 -21.79
CA TYR A 417 -30.05 2.20 -20.79
C TYR A 417 -30.67 1.96 -19.43
N LYS A 418 -30.18 0.91 -18.76
CA LYS A 418 -30.45 0.65 -17.35
C LYS A 418 -29.34 1.24 -16.49
N GLU A 419 -29.70 1.81 -15.35
CA GLU A 419 -28.75 2.40 -14.40
C GLU A 419 -28.30 1.35 -13.37
N PHE A 420 -26.99 1.25 -13.15
CA PHE A 420 -26.38 0.31 -12.22
C PHE A 420 -25.48 1.05 -11.22
N THR A 421 -25.43 0.52 -10.00
CA THR A 421 -24.26 0.69 -9.14
C THR A 421 -23.64 -0.67 -8.92
N VAL A 422 -22.38 -0.82 -9.27
CA VAL A 422 -21.64 -2.06 -9.07
C VAL A 422 -20.79 -1.91 -7.82
N ASP A 423 -21.10 -2.71 -6.80
CA ASP A 423 -20.27 -2.78 -5.60
C ASP A 423 -19.10 -3.73 -5.90
N MET A 424 -17.89 -3.23 -5.74
CA MET A 424 -16.67 -3.99 -5.94
C MET A 424 -15.86 -3.99 -4.64
N TYR A 425 -15.22 -5.11 -4.33
CA TYR A 425 -14.29 -5.19 -3.19
C TYR A 425 -12.89 -5.47 -3.70
N TYR A 426 -11.90 -4.69 -3.29
CA TYR A 426 -10.49 -4.90 -3.59
C TYR A 426 -9.73 -5.36 -2.35
N GLY A 427 -8.93 -6.40 -2.49
CA GLY A 427 -8.08 -6.89 -1.41
C GLY A 427 -6.82 -6.04 -1.21
N ARG A 428 -6.02 -6.39 -0.20
CA ARG A 428 -4.70 -5.80 0.11
C ARG A 428 -3.69 -5.97 -1.02
N ASP A 429 -3.91 -6.95 -1.90
CA ASP A 429 -3.15 -7.18 -3.12
C ASP A 429 -3.59 -6.27 -4.30
N ASN A 430 -4.51 -5.35 -4.04
CA ASN A 430 -5.11 -4.44 -5.01
C ASN A 430 -5.85 -5.15 -6.16
N ARG A 431 -6.24 -6.42 -5.96
CA ARG A 431 -7.08 -7.17 -6.90
C ARG A 431 -8.52 -7.23 -6.45
N VAL A 432 -9.43 -7.19 -7.42
CA VAL A 432 -10.87 -7.31 -7.15
C VAL A 432 -11.22 -8.72 -6.68
N LYS A 433 -11.98 -8.80 -5.58
CA LYS A 433 -12.46 -10.04 -4.93
C LYS A 433 -13.92 -10.31 -5.18
N ALA A 434 -14.71 -9.30 -5.51
CA ALA A 434 -16.12 -9.48 -5.88
C ALA A 434 -16.58 -8.28 -6.71
N ILE A 435 -17.51 -8.53 -7.64
CA ILE A 435 -18.15 -7.54 -8.50
C ILE A 435 -19.65 -7.84 -8.47
N VAL A 436 -20.46 -6.92 -7.95
CA VAL A 436 -21.89 -7.12 -7.71
C VAL A 436 -22.70 -6.00 -8.37
N PRO A 437 -23.19 -6.17 -9.60
CA PRO A 437 -24.03 -5.18 -10.25
C PRO A 437 -25.41 -5.10 -9.59
N ARG A 438 -25.79 -3.90 -9.16
CA ARG A 438 -27.14 -3.59 -8.66
C ARG A 438 -27.88 -2.69 -9.63
N GLU A 439 -28.88 -3.23 -10.32
CA GLU A 439 -29.82 -2.47 -11.13
C GLU A 439 -30.63 -1.53 -10.24
N ARG A 440 -30.67 -0.24 -10.57
CA ARG A 440 -31.40 0.80 -9.85
C ARG A 440 -32.77 0.99 -10.50
N ILE A 441 -33.81 0.45 -9.85
CA ILE A 441 -35.20 0.58 -10.33
C ILE A 441 -35.82 1.89 -9.84
N GLU A 442 -35.63 2.20 -8.56
CA GLU A 442 -36.15 3.42 -7.96
C GLU A 442 -35.10 4.05 -7.05
N ILE A 443 -34.95 5.37 -7.16
CA ILE A 443 -33.96 6.16 -6.43
C ILE A 443 -34.71 7.20 -5.60
N ARG A 444 -34.39 7.30 -4.31
CA ARG A 444 -34.92 8.32 -3.39
C ARG A 444 -33.75 9.04 -2.74
N ALA A 445 -33.69 10.37 -2.89
CA ALA A 445 -32.62 11.22 -2.35
C ALA A 445 -31.19 10.75 -2.72
N GLY A 446 -30.99 10.29 -3.96
CA GLY A 446 -29.70 9.81 -4.46
C GLY A 446 -29.34 8.37 -4.07
N GLU A 447 -30.11 7.73 -3.19
CA GLU A 447 -29.92 6.33 -2.79
C GLU A 447 -30.93 5.41 -3.45
N ILE A 448 -30.51 4.17 -3.70
CA ILE A 448 -31.41 3.13 -4.21
C ILE A 448 -32.49 2.83 -3.16
N ASN A 449 -33.75 2.89 -3.57
CA ASN A 449 -34.90 2.47 -2.77
C ASN A 449 -35.37 1.06 -3.20
N LYS A 450 -35.38 0.78 -4.51
CA LYS A 450 -35.68 -0.54 -5.08
C LYS A 450 -34.64 -0.94 -6.11
N GLY A 451 -34.24 -2.19 -6.10
CA GLY A 451 -33.21 -2.68 -7.02
C GLY A 451 -33.03 -4.17 -7.00
N PHE A 452 -32.31 -4.66 -8.00
CA PHE A 452 -31.96 -6.07 -8.13
C PHE A 452 -30.46 -6.27 -8.26
N THR A 453 -29.92 -7.35 -7.70
CA THR A 453 -28.63 -7.86 -8.19
C THR A 453 -28.80 -8.46 -9.59
N ARG A 454 -27.80 -8.28 -10.46
CA ARG A 454 -27.80 -8.79 -11.84
C ARG A 454 -26.47 -9.41 -12.23
N LYS A 455 -26.44 -10.71 -12.50
CA LYS A 455 -25.33 -11.40 -13.17
C LYS A 455 -25.42 -11.17 -14.67
N ASN A 456 -24.92 -10.02 -15.11
CA ASN A 456 -24.92 -9.63 -16.53
C ASN A 456 -23.49 -9.32 -17.02
N TYR A 457 -23.40 -8.85 -18.25
CA TYR A 457 -22.15 -8.52 -18.93
C TYR A 457 -21.22 -7.60 -18.12
N LEU A 458 -21.76 -6.75 -17.25
CA LEU A 458 -20.97 -5.84 -16.41
C LEU A 458 -19.97 -6.55 -15.51
N VAL A 459 -20.26 -7.79 -15.07
CA VAL A 459 -19.32 -8.55 -14.22
C VAL A 459 -18.03 -8.84 -14.98
N GLN A 460 -18.14 -9.40 -16.19
CA GLN A 460 -16.99 -9.70 -17.05
C GLN A 460 -16.32 -8.41 -17.52
N PHE A 461 -17.10 -7.45 -18.02
CA PHE A 461 -16.62 -6.17 -18.53
C PHE A 461 -15.70 -5.45 -17.54
N LEU A 462 -16.13 -5.36 -16.26
CA LEU A 462 -15.35 -4.73 -15.21
C LEU A 462 -14.20 -5.61 -14.72
N LYS A 463 -14.36 -6.93 -14.72
CA LYS A 463 -13.26 -7.85 -14.35
C LYS A 463 -12.08 -7.71 -15.32
N GLU A 464 -12.33 -7.62 -16.62
CA GLU A 464 -11.27 -7.47 -17.62
C GLU A 464 -10.54 -6.13 -17.52
N ARG A 465 -11.25 -5.05 -17.18
CA ARG A 465 -10.71 -3.67 -17.18
C ARG A 465 -10.16 -3.22 -15.84
N LEU A 466 -10.72 -3.73 -14.75
CA LEU A 466 -10.46 -3.27 -13.38
C LEU A 466 -10.09 -4.44 -12.46
N ASP A 467 -9.47 -5.51 -12.96
CA ASP A 467 -9.03 -6.64 -12.11
C ASP A 467 -8.03 -6.19 -11.04
N TYR A 468 -7.09 -5.33 -11.44
CA TYR A 468 -6.01 -4.84 -10.61
C TYR A 468 -5.91 -3.32 -10.73
N LEU A 469 -6.03 -2.63 -9.60
CA LEU A 469 -5.92 -1.17 -9.54
C LEU A 469 -4.95 -0.77 -8.41
N PRO A 470 -3.72 -0.31 -8.73
CA PRO A 470 -2.72 0.03 -7.72
C PRO A 470 -3.25 0.97 -6.64
N GLY A 471 -3.09 0.58 -5.37
CA GLY A 471 -3.52 1.40 -4.24
C GLY A 471 -5.04 1.38 -3.96
N VAL A 472 -5.84 0.63 -4.71
CA VAL A 472 -7.27 0.47 -4.42
C VAL A 472 -7.48 -0.70 -3.46
N VAL A 473 -8.23 -0.45 -2.39
CA VAL A 473 -8.57 -1.43 -1.35
C VAL A 473 -9.98 -1.20 -0.82
N GLY A 474 -10.58 -2.24 -0.25
CA GLY A 474 -11.90 -2.19 0.36
C GLY A 474 -13.03 -2.06 -0.65
N CYS A 475 -14.18 -1.57 -0.19
CA CYS A 475 -15.36 -1.39 -1.02
C CYS A 475 -15.27 -0.12 -1.87
N ILE A 476 -15.48 -0.26 -3.17
CA ILE A 476 -15.76 0.85 -4.09
C ILE A 476 -17.11 0.63 -4.78
N CYS A 477 -17.80 1.70 -5.13
CA CYS A 477 -19.06 1.68 -5.85
C CYS A 477 -18.89 2.44 -7.17
N ILE A 478 -18.91 1.75 -8.29
CA ILE A 478 -18.92 2.37 -9.63
C ILE A 478 -20.35 2.50 -10.14
N GLN A 479 -20.73 3.67 -10.66
CA GLN A 479 -22.04 3.90 -11.29
C GLN A 479 -21.91 3.89 -12.81
N LEU A 480 -22.78 3.10 -13.44
CA LEU A 480 -22.76 2.82 -14.88
C LEU A 480 -24.17 2.88 -15.46
N PHE A 481 -24.28 3.28 -16.71
CA PHE A 481 -25.39 2.93 -17.58
C PHE A 481 -24.99 1.74 -18.44
N TYR A 482 -25.94 0.84 -18.71
CA TYR A 482 -25.74 -0.33 -19.54
C TYR A 482 -26.94 -0.56 -20.46
N ARG A 483 -26.66 -0.66 -21.76
CA ARG A 483 -27.64 -1.00 -22.79
C ARG A 483 -27.36 -2.41 -23.30
N LYS A 484 -28.36 -3.28 -23.20
CA LYS A 484 -28.24 -4.71 -23.51
C LYS A 484 -28.21 -5.02 -25.01
N SER A 485 -28.73 -4.14 -25.86
CA SER A 485 -28.86 -4.41 -27.30
C SER A 485 -27.51 -4.53 -28.03
N ASP A 486 -26.49 -3.84 -27.52
CA ASP A 486 -25.17 -3.70 -28.12
C ASP A 486 -24.02 -3.73 -27.08
N ASP A 487 -24.34 -4.10 -25.84
CA ASP A 487 -23.42 -4.16 -24.71
C ASP A 487 -22.66 -2.83 -24.43
N ASP A 488 -23.25 -1.69 -24.78
CA ASP A 488 -22.66 -0.38 -24.50
C ASP A 488 -22.72 -0.07 -22.99
N VAL A 489 -21.56 0.29 -22.43
CA VAL A 489 -21.38 0.59 -21.01
C VAL A 489 -20.82 1.99 -20.86
N VAL A 490 -21.55 2.84 -20.13
CA VAL A 490 -21.19 4.24 -19.92
C VAL A 490 -20.99 4.52 -18.44
N GLY A 491 -19.78 4.84 -18.02
CA GLY A 491 -19.43 5.15 -16.64
C GLY A 491 -19.74 6.59 -16.23
N ILE A 492 -20.20 6.76 -14.99
CA ILE A 492 -20.72 8.04 -14.48
C ILE A 492 -19.86 8.58 -13.34
N GLU A 493 -19.60 7.74 -12.33
CA GLU A 493 -18.92 8.12 -11.10
C GLU A 493 -18.35 6.89 -10.37
N ILE A 494 -17.34 7.10 -9.53
CA ILE A 494 -16.81 6.09 -8.62
C ILE A 494 -16.83 6.67 -7.20
N ASN A 495 -17.43 5.96 -6.25
CA ASN A 495 -17.37 6.30 -4.83
C ASN A 495 -16.54 5.23 -4.10
N PRO A 496 -15.33 5.55 -3.63
CA PRO A 496 -14.43 4.57 -3.01
C PRO A 496 -14.77 4.29 -1.54
N ARG A 497 -16.03 3.89 -1.30
CA ARG A 497 -16.61 3.58 0.01
C ARG A 497 -17.83 2.67 -0.15
N PHE A 498 -18.37 2.20 0.97
CA PHE A 498 -19.69 1.55 1.01
C PHE A 498 -20.77 2.50 0.49
N GLY A 499 -21.50 2.03 -0.52
CA GLY A 499 -22.67 2.73 -1.07
C GLY A 499 -23.88 2.53 -0.18
N GLY A 500 -24.80 3.51 -0.19
CA GLY A 500 -26.04 3.37 0.55
C GLY A 500 -26.87 2.16 0.16
N GLY A 501 -26.71 1.65 -1.08
CA GLY A 501 -27.35 0.45 -1.59
C GLY A 501 -26.68 -0.88 -1.24
N TYR A 502 -25.53 -0.87 -0.55
CA TYR A 502 -24.75 -2.07 -0.23
C TYR A 502 -25.52 -3.21 0.45
N PRO A 503 -26.52 -2.97 1.34
CA PRO A 503 -27.30 -4.06 1.92
C PRO A 503 -27.87 -5.06 0.90
N LEU A 504 -28.24 -4.63 -0.31
CA LEU A 504 -28.66 -5.54 -1.37
C LEU A 504 -27.55 -6.54 -1.76
N SER A 505 -26.32 -6.07 -1.91
CA SER A 505 -25.16 -6.94 -2.21
C SER A 505 -24.87 -7.90 -1.05
N TYR A 506 -24.97 -7.43 0.20
CA TYR A 506 -24.81 -8.29 1.38
C TYR A 506 -25.84 -9.42 1.40
N TYR A 507 -27.14 -9.09 1.27
CA TYR A 507 -28.22 -10.09 1.31
C TYR A 507 -28.24 -11.01 0.09
N ALA A 508 -27.65 -10.59 -1.03
CA ALA A 508 -27.36 -11.48 -2.15
C ALA A 508 -26.19 -12.44 -1.86
N GLY A 509 -25.45 -12.29 -0.77
CA GLY A 509 -24.35 -13.18 -0.36
C GLY A 509 -22.94 -12.60 -0.57
N ALA A 510 -22.80 -11.35 -1.03
CA ALA A 510 -21.52 -10.68 -1.12
C ALA A 510 -21.18 -9.97 0.20
N ASN A 511 -20.75 -10.74 1.20
CA ASN A 511 -20.45 -10.26 2.54
C ASN A 511 -19.08 -9.56 2.64
N PHE A 512 -19.01 -8.30 2.20
CA PHE A 512 -17.80 -7.47 2.28
C PHE A 512 -17.35 -7.20 3.73
N PRO A 513 -18.23 -6.98 4.74
CA PRO A 513 -17.80 -6.99 6.14
C PRO A 513 -16.97 -8.22 6.52
N GLU A 514 -17.36 -9.40 6.02
CA GLU A 514 -16.62 -10.64 6.29
C GLU A 514 -15.28 -10.66 5.56
N TYR A 515 -15.22 -10.10 4.34
CA TYR A 515 -13.97 -9.96 3.61
C TYR A 515 -13.00 -9.06 4.37
N VAL A 516 -13.50 -7.95 4.92
CA VAL A 516 -12.72 -7.03 5.77
C VAL A 516 -12.17 -7.76 6.99
N VAL A 517 -13.00 -8.50 7.72
CA VAL A 517 -12.55 -9.22 8.93
C VAL A 517 -11.51 -10.28 8.57
N ARG A 518 -11.79 -11.13 7.57
CA ARG A 518 -10.87 -12.20 7.16
C ARG A 518 -9.53 -11.65 6.70
N GLU A 519 -9.53 -10.57 5.93
CA GLU A 519 -8.31 -10.03 5.37
C GLU A 519 -7.51 -9.19 6.38
N TYR A 520 -8.17 -8.33 7.16
CA TYR A 520 -7.49 -7.34 8.00
C TYR A 520 -7.38 -7.72 9.49
N MET A 521 -8.16 -8.71 9.94
CA MET A 521 -8.08 -9.24 11.31
C MET A 521 -7.51 -10.67 11.37
N LEU A 522 -7.86 -11.53 10.40
CA LEU A 522 -7.37 -12.92 10.33
C LEU A 522 -6.15 -13.11 9.42
N ASP A 523 -5.71 -12.05 8.74
CA ASP A 523 -4.60 -12.06 7.78
C ASP A 523 -4.76 -13.07 6.63
N GLU A 524 -6.00 -13.44 6.28
CA GLU A 524 -6.28 -14.34 5.17
C GLU A 524 -6.01 -13.68 3.81
N THR A 525 -5.65 -14.50 2.82
CA THR A 525 -5.61 -14.09 1.42
C THR A 525 -6.91 -14.48 0.74
N LEU A 526 -7.68 -13.49 0.29
CA LEU A 526 -8.94 -13.74 -0.39
C LEU A 526 -8.72 -13.94 -1.89
N THR A 527 -9.42 -14.93 -2.46
CA THR A 527 -9.55 -15.10 -3.91
C THR A 527 -10.81 -14.39 -4.42
N TYR A 528 -10.94 -14.25 -5.73
CA TYR A 528 -12.17 -13.75 -6.33
C TYR A 528 -13.33 -14.72 -6.03
N MET A 529 -14.49 -14.16 -5.69
CA MET A 529 -15.73 -14.86 -5.37
C MET A 529 -16.90 -14.20 -6.12
N ASP A 530 -17.64 -15.02 -6.84
CA ASP A 530 -18.87 -14.68 -7.57
C ASP A 530 -20.10 -15.46 -7.04
N THR A 531 -20.01 -15.92 -5.79
CA THR A 531 -20.99 -16.80 -5.13
C THR A 531 -22.31 -16.11 -4.76
N TRP A 532 -22.41 -14.79 -4.94
CA TRP A 532 -23.63 -14.04 -4.68
C TRP A 532 -24.76 -14.43 -5.65
N ALA A 533 -26.00 -14.32 -5.19
CA ALA A 533 -27.21 -14.72 -5.88
C ALA A 533 -27.68 -13.66 -6.89
N ASP A 534 -27.91 -14.09 -8.13
CA ASP A 534 -28.57 -13.27 -9.14
C ASP A 534 -30.04 -13.01 -8.79
N ASN A 535 -30.62 -11.93 -9.34
CA ASN A 535 -32.03 -11.58 -9.21
C ASN A 535 -32.55 -11.41 -7.77
N THR A 536 -31.66 -11.08 -6.83
CA THR A 536 -32.07 -10.72 -5.48
C THR A 536 -32.75 -9.36 -5.53
N LEU A 537 -34.02 -9.26 -5.12
CA LEU A 537 -34.76 -8.01 -5.05
C LEU A 537 -34.63 -7.38 -3.66
N MET A 538 -34.27 -6.10 -3.61
CA MET A 538 -34.40 -5.28 -2.41
C MET A 538 -35.55 -4.29 -2.56
N LEU A 539 -36.44 -4.27 -1.57
CA LEU A 539 -37.50 -3.29 -1.38
C LEU A 539 -37.27 -2.58 -0.06
N ARG A 540 -36.88 -1.30 -0.11
CA ARG A 540 -36.66 -0.51 1.11
C ARG A 540 -37.94 0.16 1.59
N TYR A 541 -38.12 0.10 2.89
CA TYR A 541 -39.05 0.92 3.64
C TYR A 541 -38.27 1.68 4.71
N ASP A 542 -38.85 2.78 5.21
CA ASP A 542 -38.27 3.52 6.33
C ASP A 542 -38.61 2.79 7.63
N ASN A 543 -37.62 2.61 8.50
CA ASN A 543 -37.77 2.01 9.83
C ASN A 543 -37.19 2.96 10.88
N GLU A 544 -37.78 3.00 12.07
CA GLU A 544 -37.49 3.98 13.11
C GLU A 544 -36.50 3.47 14.17
N VAL A 545 -35.82 4.42 14.80
CA VAL A 545 -35.13 4.23 16.07
C VAL A 545 -35.81 5.16 17.07
N ILE A 546 -36.49 4.59 18.06
CA ILE A 546 -37.20 5.35 19.09
C ILE A 546 -36.31 5.43 20.33
N VAL A 547 -36.06 6.66 20.78
CA VAL A 547 -35.32 6.96 22.00
C VAL A 547 -36.20 7.81 22.92
N TYR A 548 -36.17 7.50 24.21
CA TYR A 548 -36.87 8.29 25.24
C TYR A 548 -35.87 9.26 25.87
N GLU A 549 -36.34 10.47 26.17
CA GLU A 549 -35.56 11.45 26.94
C GLU A 549 -35.26 10.86 28.33
N LYS A 550 -33.99 10.94 28.76
CA LYS A 550 -33.52 10.38 30.03
C LYS A 550 -33.69 11.35 31.18
#